data_AF-A0A3M2C0N6-F1
#
_entry.id   AF-A0A3M2C0N6-F1
#
_cell.length_a   1.000
_cell.length_b   1.000
_cell.length_c   1.000
_cell.angle_alpha   90.00
_cell.angle_beta   90.00
_cell.angle_gamma   90.00
#
_symmetry.space_group_name_H-M   'P 1'
#
loop_
_entity.id
_entity.type
_entity.pdbx_description
1 polymer ?
#
loop_
_entity_poly.entity_id
_entity_poly.type
_entity_poly.pdbx_seq_one_letter_code
_entity_poly.pdbx_strand_id
1 'polypeptide(L)'
;MVKDHSTPAVSADPGPRDGAARAGPDPARSAGVAADRRGFTLVELALVTVIVALLATIVSPWVQRARDRALVSAMKAELRTAVHAAELYHAEHFAWPASLDDLVDEGLYTPGGDVEYCYFVSIPAFSWREESLLLLVGHPGTTHVVYTVYPAWGQMWDFDTGKAGCGAFSG
;
A
#
# COMPACT_ATOMS: atom_id res chain seq x y z
N MET A 1 -6.10 -36.77 27.91
CA MET A 1 -4.82 -37.27 28.46
C MET A 1 -3.97 -36.05 28.77
N VAL A 2 -4.25 -35.46 29.93
CA VAL A 2 -3.59 -34.25 30.46
C VAL A 2 -2.29 -34.69 31.08
N LYS A 3 -1.17 -34.05 30.73
CA LYS A 3 0.13 -34.30 31.35
C LYS A 3 0.70 -32.97 31.82
N ASP A 4 0.57 -32.76 33.13
CA ASP A 4 1.12 -31.63 33.87
C ASP A 4 2.63 -31.54 33.67
N HIS A 5 3.10 -30.34 33.28
CA HIS A 5 4.50 -29.99 33.33
C HIS A 5 4.78 -29.28 34.67
N SER A 6 5.27 -30.07 35.62
CA SER A 6 5.73 -29.63 36.93
C SER A 6 6.95 -28.71 36.83
N THR A 7 6.82 -27.47 37.28
CA THR A 7 7.94 -26.58 37.64
C THR A 7 8.35 -26.86 39.08
N PRO A 8 9.65 -27.10 39.38
CA PRO A 8 10.12 -27.09 40.76
C PRO A 8 10.66 -25.70 41.15
N ALA A 9 9.96 -25.12 42.11
CA ALA A 9 10.43 -24.42 43.30
C ALA A 9 11.76 -23.62 43.24
N VAL A 10 11.59 -22.30 43.36
CA VAL A 10 12.51 -21.35 43.99
C VAL A 10 12.84 -21.82 45.42
N SER A 11 14.13 -21.98 45.71
CA SER A 11 14.65 -22.15 47.08
C SER A 11 15.35 -20.86 47.52
N ALA A 12 14.75 -20.18 48.50
CA ALA A 12 15.41 -19.17 49.31
C ALA A 12 15.83 -19.80 50.65
N ASP A 13 17.06 -19.54 51.09
CA ASP A 13 17.35 -19.32 52.51
C ASP A 13 18.65 -18.49 52.67
N PRO A 14 18.72 -17.55 53.65
CA PRO A 14 19.80 -16.60 53.81
C PRO A 14 20.80 -17.03 54.89
N GLY A 15 22.08 -16.76 54.67
CA GLY A 15 23.12 -16.91 55.67
C GLY A 15 23.83 -15.58 55.94
N PRO A 16 23.70 -15.00 57.15
CA PRO A 16 24.47 -13.83 57.57
C PRO A 16 25.86 -14.28 58.03
N ARG A 17 26.91 -13.64 57.51
CA ARG A 17 28.22 -13.69 58.14
C ARG A 17 28.82 -12.30 58.23
N ASP A 18 28.91 -11.91 59.49
CA ASP A 18 29.42 -10.68 60.03
C ASP A 18 30.87 -10.41 59.69
N GLY A 19 31.22 -9.13 59.81
CA GLY A 19 32.53 -8.76 60.36
C GLY A 19 33.58 -8.40 59.33
N ALA A 20 33.68 -7.10 59.04
CA ALA A 20 34.85 -6.33 59.46
C ALA A 20 34.69 -4.89 58.98
N ALA A 21 34.31 -4.03 59.92
CA ALA A 21 34.58 -2.62 59.82
C ALA A 21 36.11 -2.41 59.73
N ARG A 22 36.58 -1.86 58.62
CA ARG A 22 37.78 -1.02 58.60
C ARG A 22 37.46 0.24 57.80
N ALA A 23 37.19 1.30 58.56
CA ALA A 23 37.13 2.65 58.07
C ALA A 23 38.55 3.09 57.68
N GLY A 24 38.73 3.41 56.40
CA GLY A 24 39.68 4.40 55.94
C GLY A 24 38.96 5.22 54.87
N PRO A 25 38.67 6.51 55.07
CA PRO A 25 38.36 7.36 53.95
C PRO A 25 39.68 7.58 53.21
N ASP A 26 39.87 6.90 52.08
CA ASP A 26 40.83 7.32 51.07
C ASP A 26 40.17 8.42 50.21
N PRO A 27 40.47 9.71 50.38
CA PRO A 27 40.08 10.75 49.43
C PRO A 27 41.05 10.75 48.24
N ALA A 28 41.30 9.59 47.64
CA ALA A 28 42.18 9.48 46.49
C ALA A 28 41.34 9.43 45.21
N ARG A 29 40.96 10.63 44.78
CA ARG A 29 40.57 10.97 43.41
C ARG A 29 39.47 10.07 42.82
N SER A 30 38.23 10.52 42.99
CA SER A 30 37.32 10.51 41.85
C SER A 30 38.00 11.24 40.70
N ALA A 31 38.77 10.50 39.89
CA ALA A 31 39.01 10.87 38.52
C ALA A 31 37.62 10.88 37.89
N GLY A 32 36.92 12.01 38.04
CA GLY A 32 35.82 12.35 37.17
C GLY A 32 36.42 12.20 35.79
N VAL A 33 36.03 11.14 35.10
CA VAL A 33 36.03 11.15 33.64
C VAL A 33 35.18 12.37 33.35
N ALA A 34 35.86 13.49 33.12
CA ALA A 34 35.23 14.71 32.67
C ALA A 34 34.57 14.29 31.37
N ALA A 35 33.28 13.97 31.47
CA ALA A 35 32.47 13.68 30.32
C ALA A 35 32.54 14.97 29.51
N ASP A 36 33.36 14.93 28.46
CA ASP A 36 33.54 15.99 27.49
C ASP A 36 32.15 16.23 26.90
N ARG A 37 31.41 17.16 27.49
CA ARG A 37 30.09 17.57 27.04
C ARG A 37 30.31 18.40 25.77
N ARG A 38 30.63 17.70 24.68
CA ARG A 38 30.64 18.22 23.33
C ARG A 38 29.20 18.64 23.01
N GLY A 39 28.94 19.94 23.13
CA GLY A 39 27.67 20.52 22.71
C GLY A 39 27.56 20.48 21.19
N PHE A 40 26.35 20.15 20.71
CA PHE A 40 25.96 20.26 19.31
C PHE A 40 26.15 21.71 18.85
N THR A 41 26.88 21.94 17.77
CA THR A 41 27.09 23.32 17.30
C THR A 41 25.86 23.81 16.53
N LEU A 42 25.54 25.11 16.61
CA LEU A 42 24.47 25.70 15.79
C LEU A 42 24.75 25.53 14.28
N VAL A 43 26.03 25.50 13.92
CA VAL A 43 26.47 25.29 12.54
C VAL A 43 26.16 23.86 12.06
N GLU A 44 26.29 22.87 12.94
CA GLU A 44 25.98 21.47 12.64
C GLU A 44 24.49 21.28 12.34
N LEU A 45 23.60 21.88 13.13
CA LEU A 45 22.16 21.86 12.82
C LEU A 45 21.82 22.71 11.58
N ALA A 46 22.47 23.87 11.41
CA ALA A 46 22.25 24.74 10.27
C ALA A 46 22.60 24.03 8.95
N LEU A 47 23.76 23.39 8.85
CA LEU A 47 24.15 22.66 7.64
C LEU A 47 23.22 21.47 7.36
N VAL A 48 22.75 20.76 8.39
CA VAL A 48 21.81 19.64 8.24
C VAL A 48 20.48 20.11 7.65
N THR A 49 19.89 21.18 8.18
CA THR A 49 18.61 21.70 7.67
C THR A 49 18.73 22.21 6.24
N VAL A 50 19.88 22.79 5.87
CA VAL A 50 20.19 23.19 4.49
C VAL A 50 20.24 21.96 3.57
N ILE A 51 20.92 20.89 3.96
CA ILE A 51 21.01 19.67 3.15
C ILE A 51 19.63 18.99 3.01
N VAL A 52 18.86 18.88 4.09
CA VAL A 52 17.51 18.28 4.04
C VAL A 52 16.57 19.10 3.16
N ALA A 53 16.63 20.43 3.21
CA ALA A 53 15.84 21.29 2.32
C ALA A 53 16.16 21.03 0.84
N LEU A 54 17.45 20.90 0.50
CA LEU A 54 17.88 20.54 -0.86
C LEU A 54 17.37 19.15 -1.28
N LEU A 55 17.55 18.13 -0.43
CA LEU A 55 17.10 16.77 -0.73
C LEU A 55 15.57 16.69 -0.93
N ALA A 56 14.80 17.40 -0.10
CA ALA A 56 13.34 17.40 -0.20
C ALA A 56 12.84 17.86 -1.57
N THR A 57 13.49 18.87 -2.17
CA THR A 57 13.11 19.36 -3.51
C THR A 57 13.31 18.32 -4.61
N ILE A 58 14.34 17.48 -4.51
CA ILE A 58 14.68 16.48 -5.54
C ILE A 58 13.74 15.26 -5.43
N VAL A 59 13.33 14.90 -4.21
CA VAL A 59 12.53 13.70 -3.95
C VAL A 59 11.07 13.83 -4.42
N SER A 60 10.49 15.02 -4.33
CA SER A 60 9.06 15.26 -4.64
C SER A 60 8.58 14.69 -5.99
N PRO A 61 9.18 15.01 -7.16
CA PRO A 61 8.69 14.52 -8.45
C PRO A 61 8.83 13.00 -8.64
N TRP A 62 9.79 12.37 -7.95
CA TRP A 62 9.98 10.92 -8.02
C TRP A 62 8.86 10.16 -7.30
N VAL A 63 8.45 10.67 -6.13
CA VAL A 63 7.37 10.08 -5.34
C VAL A 63 6.05 10.12 -6.10
N GLN A 64 5.74 11.21 -6.80
CA GLN A 64 4.49 11.32 -7.57
C GLN A 64 4.42 10.25 -8.68
N ARG A 65 5.49 10.10 -9.48
CA ARG A 65 5.56 9.05 -10.51
C ARG A 65 5.50 7.63 -9.96
N ALA A 66 6.00 7.41 -8.74
CA ALA A 66 5.88 6.13 -8.06
C ALA A 66 4.44 5.85 -7.64
N ARG A 67 3.74 6.86 -7.11
CA ARG A 67 2.30 6.79 -6.77
C ARG A 67 1.45 6.51 -8.01
N ASP A 68 1.64 7.26 -9.09
CA ASP A 68 0.87 7.08 -10.33
C ASP A 68 0.98 5.65 -10.87
N ARG A 69 2.19 5.09 -10.90
CA ARG A 69 2.41 3.71 -11.33
C ARG A 69 1.74 2.68 -10.42
N ALA A 70 1.72 2.93 -9.11
CA ALA A 70 1.02 2.06 -8.16
C ALA A 70 -0.50 2.11 -8.39
N LEU A 71 -1.06 3.30 -8.63
CA LEU A 71 -2.48 3.47 -8.95
C LEU A 71 -2.87 2.80 -10.27
N VAL A 72 -2.06 2.95 -11.33
CA VAL A 72 -2.28 2.25 -12.60
C VAL A 72 -2.21 0.73 -12.43
N SER A 73 -1.29 0.23 -11.60
CA SER A 73 -1.22 -1.20 -11.29
C SER A 73 -2.46 -1.68 -10.53
N ALA A 74 -2.97 -0.90 -9.59
CA ALA A 74 -4.18 -1.22 -8.84
C ALA A 74 -5.41 -1.25 -9.77
N MET A 75 -5.56 -0.24 -10.64
CA MET A 75 -6.61 -0.21 -11.66
C MET A 75 -6.56 -1.43 -12.58
N LYS A 76 -5.37 -1.84 -13.05
CA LYS A 76 -5.20 -3.06 -13.86
C LYS A 76 -5.60 -4.32 -13.09
N ALA A 77 -5.34 -4.39 -11.78
CA ALA A 77 -5.73 -5.53 -10.96
C ALA A 77 -7.26 -5.61 -10.78
N GLU A 78 -7.90 -4.49 -10.42
CA GLU A 78 -9.36 -4.39 -10.31
C GLU A 78 -10.05 -4.77 -11.63
N LEU A 79 -9.54 -4.26 -12.74
CA LEU A 79 -10.09 -4.55 -14.07
C LEU A 79 -10.02 -6.04 -14.42
N ARG A 80 -8.98 -6.76 -13.99
CA ARG A 80 -8.88 -8.21 -14.20
C ARG A 80 -9.94 -8.96 -13.42
N THR A 81 -10.16 -8.56 -12.16
CA THR A 81 -11.20 -9.14 -11.31
C THR A 81 -12.58 -8.92 -11.92
N ALA A 82 -12.87 -7.71 -12.42
CA ALA A 82 -14.14 -7.40 -13.07
C ALA A 82 -14.35 -8.15 -14.40
N VAL A 83 -13.31 -8.27 -15.23
CA VAL A 83 -13.38 -9.09 -16.46
C VAL A 83 -13.70 -10.53 -16.10
N HIS A 84 -13.03 -11.09 -15.09
CA HIS A 84 -13.28 -12.47 -14.68
C HIS A 84 -14.71 -12.68 -14.16
N ALA A 85 -15.24 -11.74 -13.37
CA ALA A 85 -16.64 -11.77 -12.94
C ALA A 85 -17.61 -11.68 -14.14
N ALA A 86 -17.30 -10.85 -15.13
CA ALA A 86 -18.08 -10.75 -16.36
C ALA A 86 -18.03 -12.04 -17.20
N GLU A 87 -16.90 -12.74 -17.23
CA GLU A 87 -16.78 -14.06 -17.88
C GLU A 87 -17.67 -15.11 -17.20
N LEU A 88 -17.73 -15.10 -15.86
CA LEU A 88 -18.62 -15.98 -15.10
C LEU A 88 -20.09 -15.67 -15.41
N TYR A 89 -20.46 -14.39 -15.40
CA TYR A 89 -21.81 -13.95 -15.77
C TYR A 89 -22.17 -14.39 -17.20
N HIS A 90 -21.26 -14.22 -18.17
CA HIS A 90 -21.46 -14.64 -19.55
C HIS A 90 -21.64 -16.16 -19.68
N ALA A 91 -20.89 -16.94 -18.90
CA ALA A 91 -21.00 -18.40 -18.89
C ALA A 91 -22.36 -18.89 -18.37
N GLU A 92 -23.00 -18.14 -17.48
CA GLU A 92 -24.31 -18.48 -16.90
C GLU A 92 -25.48 -17.94 -17.74
N HIS A 93 -25.36 -16.72 -18.27
CA HIS A 93 -26.45 -16.00 -18.92
C HIS A 93 -26.39 -16.00 -20.45
N PHE A 94 -25.29 -16.49 -21.04
CA PHE A 94 -25.00 -16.42 -22.49
C PHE A 94 -25.07 -14.99 -23.06
N ALA A 95 -24.87 -13.99 -22.20
CA ALA A 95 -24.89 -12.58 -22.53
C ALA A 95 -23.95 -11.84 -21.58
N TRP A 96 -23.30 -10.79 -22.06
CA TRP A 96 -22.48 -9.94 -21.20
C TRP A 96 -23.37 -9.13 -20.25
N PRO A 97 -22.92 -8.85 -19.03
CA PRO A 97 -23.58 -7.88 -18.15
C PRO A 97 -23.79 -6.54 -18.88
N ALA A 98 -24.88 -5.85 -18.56
CA ALA A 98 -25.17 -4.51 -19.08
C ALA A 98 -24.49 -3.44 -18.23
N SER A 99 -24.25 -3.73 -16.95
CA SER A 99 -23.63 -2.83 -16.00
C SER A 99 -22.77 -3.58 -14.98
N LEU A 100 -22.00 -2.83 -14.20
CA LEU A 100 -21.28 -3.38 -13.06
C LEU A 100 -22.24 -3.90 -11.98
N ASP A 101 -23.43 -3.30 -11.86
CA ASP A 101 -24.42 -3.65 -10.84
C ASP A 101 -24.95 -5.08 -11.05
N ASP A 102 -25.08 -5.53 -12.30
CA ASP A 102 -25.48 -6.93 -12.60
C ASP A 102 -24.49 -7.93 -11.97
N LEU A 103 -23.19 -7.61 -11.97
CA LEU A 103 -22.17 -8.45 -11.35
C LEU A 103 -22.19 -8.39 -9.82
N VAL A 104 -22.58 -7.25 -9.26
CA VAL A 104 -22.68 -7.04 -7.82
C VAL A 104 -23.92 -7.74 -7.26
N ASP A 105 -25.05 -7.64 -7.95
CA ASP A 105 -26.31 -8.24 -7.54
C ASP A 105 -26.24 -9.78 -7.53
N GLU A 106 -25.47 -10.37 -8.44
CA GLU A 106 -25.18 -11.81 -8.45
C GLU A 106 -24.09 -12.24 -7.45
N GLY A 107 -23.44 -11.27 -6.79
CA GLY A 107 -22.33 -11.53 -5.87
C GLY A 107 -21.06 -12.04 -6.55
N LEU A 108 -20.91 -11.81 -7.87
CA LEU A 108 -19.73 -12.17 -8.65
C LEU A 108 -18.60 -11.14 -8.52
N TYR A 109 -18.94 -9.88 -8.25
CA TYR A 109 -17.98 -8.79 -8.12
C TYR A 109 -18.27 -7.90 -6.92
N THR A 110 -17.22 -7.43 -6.25
CA THR A 110 -17.30 -6.41 -5.21
C THR A 110 -16.31 -5.29 -5.55
N PRO A 111 -16.77 -4.05 -5.81
CA PRO A 111 -15.88 -2.94 -6.16
C PRO A 111 -14.90 -2.61 -5.03
N GLY A 112 -13.61 -2.45 -5.36
CA GLY A 112 -12.56 -2.10 -4.40
C GLY A 112 -12.64 -0.69 -3.79
N GLY A 113 -13.60 0.14 -4.19
CA GLY A 113 -13.85 1.48 -3.63
C GLY A 113 -12.91 2.59 -4.11
N ASP A 114 -11.69 2.24 -4.53
CA ASP A 114 -10.68 3.21 -4.99
C ASP A 114 -10.71 3.45 -6.52
N VAL A 115 -11.35 2.56 -7.28
CA VAL A 115 -11.41 2.61 -8.75
C VAL A 115 -12.81 2.98 -9.23
N GLU A 116 -12.86 3.92 -10.18
CA GLU A 116 -14.07 4.42 -10.80
C GLU A 116 -14.25 3.79 -12.19
N TYR A 117 -15.45 3.29 -12.51
CA TYR A 117 -15.76 2.77 -13.84
C TYR A 117 -16.32 3.89 -14.72
N CYS A 118 -15.54 4.36 -15.69
CA CYS A 118 -15.95 5.45 -16.57
C CYS A 118 -16.85 4.96 -17.71
N TYR A 119 -16.53 3.77 -18.24
CA TYR A 119 -17.36 3.09 -19.21
C TYR A 119 -17.42 1.60 -18.93
N PHE A 120 -18.63 1.08 -19.05
CA PHE A 120 -18.94 -0.32 -19.07
C PHE A 120 -19.90 -0.55 -20.23
N VAL A 121 -19.42 -1.17 -21.30
CA VAL A 121 -20.21 -1.33 -22.53
C VAL A 121 -20.06 -2.75 -23.03
N SER A 122 -21.16 -3.51 -22.99
CA SER A 122 -21.31 -4.69 -23.82
C SER A 122 -21.57 -4.23 -25.26
N ILE A 123 -20.69 -4.65 -26.16
CA ILE A 123 -20.78 -4.33 -27.57
C ILE A 123 -21.45 -5.54 -28.23
N PRO A 124 -22.75 -5.43 -28.58
CA PRO A 124 -23.42 -6.50 -29.29
C PRO A 124 -22.68 -6.75 -30.60
N ALA A 125 -22.57 -8.02 -30.97
CA ALA A 125 -21.89 -8.42 -32.19
C ALA A 125 -22.44 -7.65 -33.41
N PHE A 126 -21.66 -6.69 -33.94
CA PHE A 126 -21.96 -6.09 -35.23
C PHE A 126 -21.53 -7.09 -36.31
N SER A 127 -22.47 -7.99 -36.69
CA SER A 127 -22.28 -9.19 -37.54
C SER A 127 -21.45 -10.30 -36.88
N TRP A 128 -21.03 -11.32 -37.65
CA TRP A 128 -20.34 -12.60 -37.32
C TRP A 128 -19.12 -12.58 -36.36
N ARG A 129 -18.88 -11.49 -35.65
CA ARG A 129 -17.88 -11.36 -34.58
C ARG A 129 -18.44 -11.87 -33.26
N GLU A 130 -17.52 -12.33 -32.42
CA GLU A 130 -17.76 -12.64 -31.02
C GLU A 130 -18.26 -11.38 -30.29
N GLU A 131 -19.25 -11.54 -29.40
CA GLU A 131 -19.69 -10.47 -28.50
C GLU A 131 -18.49 -9.95 -27.69
N SER A 132 -18.37 -8.63 -27.55
CA SER A 132 -17.21 -8.03 -26.88
C SER A 132 -17.61 -7.12 -25.74
N LEU A 133 -16.74 -7.03 -24.74
CA LEU A 133 -16.95 -6.18 -23.56
C LEU A 133 -15.83 -5.14 -23.49
N LEU A 134 -16.20 -3.86 -23.44
CA LEU A 134 -15.26 -2.77 -23.21
C LEU A 134 -15.44 -2.25 -21.79
N LEU A 135 -14.34 -2.26 -21.03
CA LEU A 135 -14.28 -1.64 -19.71
C LEU A 135 -13.21 -0.56 -19.71
N LEU A 136 -13.55 0.60 -19.17
CA LEU A 136 -12.62 1.71 -18.94
C LEU A 136 -12.76 2.18 -17.50
N VAL A 137 -11.63 2.19 -16.78
CA VAL A 137 -11.56 2.58 -15.37
C VAL A 137 -10.59 3.73 -15.16
N GLY A 138 -10.91 4.59 -14.20
CA GLY A 138 -10.08 5.68 -13.72
C GLY A 138 -9.91 5.61 -12.21
N HIS A 139 -9.01 6.45 -11.68
CA HIS A 139 -8.82 6.60 -10.24
C HIS A 139 -8.66 8.08 -9.91
N PRO A 140 -9.34 8.63 -8.87
CA PRO A 140 -9.39 10.07 -8.59
C PRO A 140 -8.02 10.68 -8.24
N GLY A 141 -7.06 9.85 -7.82
CA GLY A 141 -5.67 10.23 -7.56
C GLY A 141 -4.73 10.29 -8.76
N THR A 142 -5.17 9.94 -9.99
CA THR A 142 -4.32 9.97 -11.20
C THR A 142 -5.11 10.43 -12.42
N THR A 143 -4.41 11.01 -13.39
CA THR A 143 -4.98 11.39 -14.69
C THR A 143 -4.99 10.24 -15.70
N HIS A 144 -4.34 9.13 -15.37
CA HIS A 144 -4.30 7.96 -16.21
C HIS A 144 -5.59 7.16 -16.05
N VAL A 145 -6.05 6.61 -17.17
CA VAL A 145 -7.13 5.61 -17.20
C VAL A 145 -6.62 4.32 -17.81
N VAL A 146 -7.28 3.23 -17.48
CA VAL A 146 -6.95 1.89 -17.99
C VAL A 146 -8.17 1.34 -18.70
N TYR A 147 -7.98 0.81 -19.91
CA TYR A 147 -9.05 0.13 -20.62
C TYR A 147 -8.63 -1.24 -21.13
N THR A 148 -9.64 -2.09 -21.31
CA THR A 148 -9.51 -3.39 -21.96
C THR A 148 -10.74 -3.66 -22.81
N VAL A 149 -10.56 -4.52 -23.81
CA VAL A 149 -11.62 -5.00 -24.69
C VAL A 149 -11.55 -6.52 -24.66
N TYR A 150 -12.62 -7.22 -24.29
CA TYR A 150 -12.68 -8.67 -24.27
C TYR A 150 -13.37 -9.22 -25.53
N PRO A 151 -12.94 -10.35 -26.11
CA PRO A 151 -11.72 -11.10 -25.77
C PRO A 151 -10.47 -10.46 -26.39
N ALA A 152 -9.66 -9.78 -25.58
CA ALA A 152 -8.28 -9.48 -25.91
C ALA A 152 -7.38 -10.46 -25.15
N TRP A 153 -6.17 -10.66 -25.68
CA TRP A 153 -5.11 -11.53 -25.16
C TRP A 153 -4.53 -11.03 -23.82
N GLY A 154 -5.38 -10.75 -22.84
CA GLY A 154 -5.04 -10.11 -21.56
C GLY A 154 -4.46 -8.70 -21.69
N GLN A 155 -4.64 -8.04 -22.84
CA GLN A 155 -4.05 -6.73 -23.09
C GLN A 155 -4.84 -5.65 -22.34
N MET A 156 -4.11 -4.82 -21.59
CA MET A 156 -4.64 -3.66 -20.89
C MET A 156 -3.78 -2.47 -21.24
N TRP A 157 -4.43 -1.40 -21.65
CA TRP A 157 -3.78 -0.20 -22.14
C TRP A 157 -4.04 0.93 -21.17
N ASP A 158 -3.01 1.71 -20.86
CA ASP A 158 -3.13 2.92 -20.06
C ASP A 158 -2.76 4.16 -20.89
N PHE A 159 -3.48 5.25 -20.65
CA PHE A 159 -3.22 6.54 -21.29
C PHE A 159 -3.57 7.70 -20.36
N ASP A 160 -2.86 8.81 -20.49
CA ASP A 160 -3.08 10.03 -19.73
C ASP A 160 -4.20 10.87 -20.37
N THR A 161 -5.25 11.16 -19.60
CA THR A 161 -6.38 11.97 -20.06
C THR A 161 -6.24 13.46 -19.72
N GLY A 162 -5.25 13.83 -18.89
CA GLY A 162 -5.10 15.18 -18.35
C GLY A 162 -6.15 15.59 -17.31
N LYS A 163 -7.14 14.74 -17.00
CA LYS A 163 -8.13 14.93 -15.93
C LYS A 163 -8.14 13.74 -14.99
N ALA A 164 -8.35 13.97 -13.70
CA ALA A 164 -8.36 12.90 -12.72
C ALA A 164 -9.61 12.02 -12.84
N GLY A 165 -9.46 10.72 -12.55
CA GLY A 165 -10.57 9.76 -12.56
C GLY A 165 -11.29 9.71 -13.91
N CYS A 166 -12.62 9.68 -13.86
CA CYS A 166 -13.45 9.71 -15.07
C CYS A 166 -13.82 11.12 -15.56
N GLY A 167 -13.20 12.18 -15.04
CA GLY A 167 -13.54 13.57 -15.37
C GLY A 167 -13.33 13.98 -16.84
N ALA A 168 -12.58 13.18 -17.61
CA ALA A 168 -12.47 13.33 -19.08
C ALA A 168 -13.71 12.88 -19.85
N PHE A 169 -14.58 12.07 -19.23
CA PHE A 169 -15.69 11.38 -19.87
C PHE A 169 -17.07 11.81 -19.31
N SER A 170 -17.10 12.61 -18.24
CA SER A 170 -18.30 13.10 -17.57
C SER A 170 -18.92 14.35 -18.25
N GLY A 171 -19.01 14.36 -19.58
CA GLY A 171 -19.45 15.51 -20.40
C GLY A 171 -20.93 15.52 -20.77
#